data_AF-A0A0C3C0W3-F1
#
_entry.id   AF-A0A0C3C0W3-F1
#
_cell.length_a   1.000
_cell.length_b   1.000
_cell.length_c   1.000
_cell.angle_alpha   90.00
_cell.angle_beta   90.00
_cell.angle_gamma   90.00
#
_symmetry.space_group_name_H-M   'P 1'
#
loop_
_entity.id
_entity.type
_entity.pdbx_description
1 polymer ?
#
loop_
_entity_poly.entity_id
_entity_poly.type
_entity_poly.pdbx_seq_one_letter_code
_entity_poly.pdbx_strand_id
1 'polypeptide(L)' 'FLFLKNIIIKYRIIDIDIYNFNKTRFIIDIILIVIVVISLEKSSKAKVKQSSNYK' A
#
# COMPACT_ATOMS: atom_id res chain seq x y z
N PHE A 1 -24.01 -1.51 -9.81
CA PHE A 1 -24.35 -1.63 -8.37
C PHE A 1 -24.87 -3.02 -8.00
N LEU A 2 -25.70 -3.67 -8.84
CA LEU A 2 -26.33 -4.97 -8.55
C LEU A 2 -25.34 -6.12 -8.28
N PHE A 3 -24.23 -6.19 -9.03
CA PHE A 3 -23.21 -7.23 -8.85
C PHE A 3 -22.57 -7.21 -7.45
N LEU A 4 -22.24 -6.01 -6.96
CA LEU A 4 -21.62 -5.82 -5.66
C LEU A 4 -22.62 -6.19 -4.54
N LYS A 5 -23.90 -5.82 -4.69
CA LYS A 5 -24.99 -6.28 -3.82
C LYS A 5 -25.14 -7.81 -3.83
N ASN A 6 -25.09 -8.45 -5.00
CA ASN A 6 -25.21 -9.90 -5.12
C ASN A 6 -24.04 -10.62 -4.44
N ILE A 7 -22.82 -10.08 -4.51
CA ILE A 7 -21.66 -10.62 -3.78
C ILE A 7 -21.86 -10.45 -2.28
N ILE A 8 -22.24 -9.26 -1.81
CA ILE A 8 -22.50 -8.99 -0.39
C ILE A 8 -23.54 -9.99 0.15
N ILE A 9 -24.63 -10.19 -0.58
CA ILE A 9 -25.71 -11.12 -0.21
C ILE A 9 -25.22 -12.57 -0.26
N LYS A 10 -24.58 -13.00 -1.35
CA LYS A 10 -24.10 -14.38 -1.56
C LYS A 10 -23.10 -14.82 -0.48
N TYR A 11 -22.20 -13.92 -0.10
CA TYR A 11 -21.15 -14.20 0.89
C TYR A 11 -21.51 -13.73 2.30
N ARG A 12 -22.74 -13.20 2.51
CA ARG A 12 -23.21 -12.65 3.78
C ARG A 12 -22.22 -11.64 4.39
N ILE A 13 -21.63 -10.81 3.54
CA ILE A 13 -20.71 -9.75 3.95
C ILE A 13 -21.52 -8.74 4.77
N ILE A 14 -21.08 -8.49 6.00
CA ILE A 14 -21.71 -7.52 6.89
C ILE A 14 -20.84 -6.27 7.02
N ASP A 15 -21.41 -5.19 7.58
CA ASP A 15 -20.73 -3.89 7.66
C ASP A 15 -19.39 -3.96 8.39
N ILE A 16 -19.23 -4.87 9.35
CA ILE A 16 -17.96 -5.05 10.06
C ILE A 16 -16.86 -5.63 9.15
N ASP A 17 -17.21 -6.47 8.18
CA ASP A 17 -16.26 -7.03 7.21
C ASP A 17 -15.77 -5.93 6.26
N ILE A 18 -16.70 -5.06 5.82
CA ILE A 18 -16.38 -3.91 4.96
C ILE A 18 -15.47 -2.93 5.72
N TYR A 19 -15.78 -2.67 7.00
CA TYR A 19 -14.95 -1.84 7.85
C TYR A 19 -13.54 -2.40 8.04
N ASN A 20 -13.43 -3.71 8.31
CA ASN A 20 -12.15 -4.39 8.48
C ASN A 20 -11.33 -4.41 7.18
N PHE A 21 -11.99 -4.60 6.02
CA PHE A 21 -11.35 -4.52 4.71
C PHE A 21 -10.79 -3.12 4.46
N ASN A 22 -11.59 -2.07 4.71
CA ASN A 22 -11.15 -0.69 4.53
C ASN A 22 -9.98 -0.34 5.46
N LYS A 23 -10.02 -0.78 6.72
CA LYS A 23 -8.89 -0.62 7.66
C LYS A 23 -7.65 -1.34 7.19
N THR A 24 -7.78 -2.60 6.78
CA THR A 24 -6.65 -3.41 6.29
C THR A 24 -6.04 -2.77 5.05
N ARG A 25 -6.87 -2.33 4.10
CA ARG A 25 -6.45 -1.61 2.89
C ARG A 25 -5.67 -0.34 3.24
N PHE A 26 -6.19 0.47 4.17
CA PHE A 26 -5.52 1.70 4.61
C PHE A 26 -4.13 1.43 5.22
N ILE A 27 -4.00 0.36 6.01
CA ILE A 27 -2.71 -0.05 6.58
C ILE A 27 -1.74 -0.52 5.48
N ILE A 28 -2.20 -1.32 4.53
CA ILE A 28 -1.38 -1.78 3.39
C ILE A 28 -0.89 -0.59 2.56
N ASP A 29 -1.76 0.38 2.27
CA ASP A 29 -1.40 1.58 1.52
C ASP A 29 -0.29 2.38 2.23
N ILE A 30 -0.38 2.55 3.55
CA ILE A 30 0.68 3.21 4.35
C ILE A 30 2.00 2.45 4.27
N ILE A 31 1.97 1.12 4.46
CA ILE A 31 3.18 0.29 4.39
C ILE A 31 3.84 0.40 3.02
N LEU A 32 3.06 0.38 1.94
CA LEU A 32 3.57 0.52 0.58
C LEU A 32 4.27 1.87 0.38
N ILE A 33 3.65 2.97 0.83
CA ILE A 33 4.25 4.31 0.77
C ILE A 33 5.58 4.34 1.51
N VAL A 34 5.62 3.80 2.74
CA VAL A 34 6.85 3.74 3.55
C VAL A 34 7.96 2.96 2.83
N ILE A 35 7.65 1.80 2.25
CA ILE A 35 8.62 0.99 1.49
C ILE A 35 9.17 1.78 0.30
N VAL A 36 8.30 2.49 -0.44
CA VAL A 36 8.71 3.29 -1.60
C VAL A 36 9.62 4.44 -1.16
N VAL A 37 9.28 5.16 -0.10
CA VAL A 37 10.10 6.26 0.44
C VAL A 37 11.47 5.76 0.88
N ILE A 38 11.54 4.66 1.64
CA ILE A 38 12.81 4.05 2.08
C ILE A 38 13.65 3.65 0.87
N SER A 39 13.04 3.04 -0.14
CA SER A 39 13.74 2.59 -1.35
C SER A 39 14.28 3.77 -2.15
N LEU A 40 13.51 4.85 -2.26
CA LEU A 40 13.93 6.08 -2.92
C LEU A 40 15.08 6.76 -2.17
N GLU A 41 15.01 6.86 -0.84
CA GLU A 41 16.07 7.43 -0.02
C GLU A 41 17.36 6.60 -0.14
N LYS A 42 17.25 5.27 -0.07
CA LYS A 42 18.38 4.35 -0.26
C LYS A 42 19.02 4.51 -1.64
N SER A 43 18.21 4.60 -2.70
CA SER A 43 18.70 4.83 -4.07
C SER A 43 19.41 6.18 -4.19
N SER A 44 18.85 7.23 -3.59
CA SER A 44 19.42 8.58 -3.62
C SER A 44 20.77 8.64 -2.90
N LYS A 45 20.89 8.01 -1.71
CA LYS A 45 22.16 7.88 -0.99
C LYS A 45 23.21 7.10 -1.78
N ALA A 46 22.81 6.02 -2.47
CA ALA A 46 23.72 5.25 -3.31
C ALA A 46 24.29 6.09 -4.46
N LYS A 47 23.46 6.92 -5.12
CA LYS A 47 23.89 7.82 -6.20
C LYS A 47 24.87 8.89 -5.73
N VAL A 48 24.66 9.49 -4.55
CA VAL A 48 25.59 10.47 -3.97
C VAL A 48 26.97 9.86 -3.74
N LYS A 49 27.03 8.65 -3.17
CA LYS A 49 28.29 7.94 -2.89
C LYS A 49 29.06 7.54 -4.15
N GLN A 50 28.36 7.32 -5.26
CA GLN A 50 28.98 7.01 -6.56
C GLN A 50 29.54 8.28 -7.24
N SER A 51 28.87 9.42 -7.11
CA SER A 51 29.34 10.70 -7.67
C SER A 51 30.62 11.24 -7.02
N SER A 52 30.90 10.87 -5.77
CA SER A 52 32.11 11.29 -5.05
C SER A 52 33.36 10.45 -5.35
N ASN A 53 33.22 9.34 -6.09
CA ASN A 53 34.35 8.47 -6.49
C ASN A 53 34.90 8.79 -7.90
N TYR A 54 34.45 9.89 -8.52
CA TYR A 54 35.06 10.45 -9.73
C TYR A 54 35.77 11.77 -9.36
N LYS A 55 36.94 11.66 -8.71
CA LYS A 55 37.92 12.74 -8.60
C LYS A 55 39.32 12.14 -8.63
#